data_AF-A0A835YEZ1-F1
#
_entry.id   AF-A0A835YEZ1-F1
#
_cell.length_a   1.000
_cell.length_b   1.000
_cell.length_c   1.000
_cell.angle_alpha   90.00
_cell.angle_beta   90.00
_cell.angle_gamma   90.00
#
_symmetry.space_group_name_H-M   'P 1'
#
loop_
_entity.id
_entity.type
_entity.pdbx_description
1 polymer ?
#
loop_
_entity_poly.entity_id
_entity_poly.type
_entity_poly.pdbx_seq_one_letter_code
_entity_poly.pdbx_strand_id
1 'polypeptide(L)'
;MRAPSLLFLVVLLVVYATQKAEAVDKVRCRNADFCSTGKLQHYVGPLDSAEQTKQAFELTAWKKELVVFAETRLEPAAHTLDRYRRAGYGHIIPVMPTLRDCTRLARVFEAHPSVLAAAANPPPGEEPYTSSRGNITCGFYRTEDASGNQYGSGFEYLAHNVGRTAWWRKWFTAARAVSLGYNVMSVDADTLPLGDWYGMVKAPPASDYAVISQAEYYDNINGGFTYIQNTAPGGPASYLLYELMQRAAQASTFFLSPGRRRRSGRAYAVRMALSAPYTCATAGGLSVIYALLQTRVGFYRLDTGCLFGTKQTDGKADDEKLTALSRAGGNFQEYVPTALMLLLLMETATPVSSKTLAAYGGALAAARVALAVAHSNTYNRNLPNLVLLRIGGFWTTIGLIVGAGAYVGFKGFKALQ
;
A
#
# COMPACT_ATOMS: atom_id res chain seq x y z
N MET A 1 -15.41 42.16 4.22
CA MET A 1 -15.37 40.88 3.49
C MET A 1 -16.63 40.81 2.62
N ARG A 2 -16.49 40.79 1.29
CA ARG A 2 -17.64 40.70 0.37
C ARG A 2 -17.99 39.22 0.20
N ALA A 3 -19.27 38.87 0.39
CA ALA A 3 -19.75 37.51 0.20
C ALA A 3 -19.43 37.03 -1.23
N PRO A 4 -19.03 35.76 -1.43
CA PRO A 4 -18.85 35.23 -2.78
C PRO A 4 -20.15 35.38 -3.55
N SER A 5 -20.07 35.95 -4.76
CA SER A 5 -21.24 36.19 -5.62
C SER A 5 -21.99 34.88 -5.84
N LEU A 6 -23.32 34.90 -5.71
CA LEU A 6 -24.23 33.77 -5.93
C LEU A 6 -23.91 32.95 -7.19
N LEU A 7 -23.43 33.64 -8.24
CA LEU A 7 -22.97 33.05 -9.49
C LEU A 7 -21.83 32.02 -9.31
N PHE A 8 -20.88 32.28 -8.42
CA PHE A 8 -19.76 31.38 -8.13
C PHE A 8 -20.24 30.09 -7.45
N LEU A 9 -21.25 30.21 -6.58
CA LEU A 9 -21.86 29.08 -5.88
C LEU A 9 -22.68 28.20 -6.84
N VAL A 10 -23.39 28.83 -7.80
CA VAL A 10 -24.12 28.12 -8.87
C VAL A 10 -23.15 27.41 -9.81
N VAL A 11 -22.04 28.05 -10.21
CA VAL A 11 -21.02 27.42 -11.06
C VAL A 11 -20.37 26.24 -10.34
N LEU A 12 -20.04 26.37 -9.05
CA LEU A 12 -19.52 25.25 -8.25
C LEU A 12 -20.53 24.10 -8.16
N LEU A 13 -21.83 24.39 -7.97
CA LEU A 13 -22.87 23.37 -7.94
C LEU A 13 -23.06 22.68 -9.28
N VAL A 14 -23.00 23.42 -10.40
CA VAL A 14 -23.10 22.85 -11.76
C VAL A 14 -21.87 22.01 -12.07
N VAL A 15 -20.66 22.49 -11.81
CA VAL A 15 -19.41 21.74 -12.02
C VAL A 15 -19.38 20.49 -11.14
N TYR A 16 -19.80 20.59 -9.89
CA TYR A 16 -19.94 19.45 -8.99
C TYR A 16 -20.96 18.44 -9.51
N ALA A 17 -22.12 18.90 -10.00
CA ALA A 17 -23.16 18.04 -10.56
C ALA A 17 -22.72 17.37 -11.87
N THR A 18 -22.03 18.08 -12.77
CA THR A 18 -21.56 17.52 -14.05
C THR A 18 -20.37 16.57 -13.87
N GLN A 19 -19.45 16.87 -12.95
CA GLN A 19 -18.35 15.95 -12.62
C GLN A 19 -18.86 14.65 -11.95
N LYS A 20 -19.92 14.75 -11.14
CA LYS A 20 -20.58 13.57 -10.56
C LYS A 20 -21.28 12.73 -11.64
N ALA A 21 -21.81 13.36 -12.69
CA ALA A 21 -22.47 12.67 -13.79
C ALA A 21 -21.48 11.95 -14.73
N GLU A 22 -20.30 12.50 -15.00
CA GLU A 22 -19.31 11.86 -15.89
C GLU A 22 -18.41 10.84 -15.20
N ALA A 23 -18.12 10.99 -13.90
CA ALA A 23 -17.19 10.11 -13.18
C ALA A 23 -17.81 8.78 -12.73
N VAL A 24 -19.14 8.70 -12.66
CA VAL A 24 -19.84 7.55 -12.06
C VAL A 24 -20.19 6.47 -13.07
N ASP A 25 -20.27 6.79 -14.37
CA ASP A 25 -20.79 5.85 -15.37
C ASP A 25 -19.76 4.97 -16.09
N LYS A 26 -18.45 5.16 -15.91
CA LYS A 26 -17.43 4.60 -16.84
C LYS A 26 -16.41 3.60 -16.30
N VAL A 27 -16.48 3.23 -15.01
CA VAL A 27 -15.77 2.03 -14.49
C VAL A 27 -16.74 0.86 -14.37
N ARG A 28 -17.73 0.77 -15.27
CA ARG A 28 -18.40 -0.49 -15.51
C ARG A 28 -17.39 -1.42 -16.17
N CYS A 29 -17.33 -2.66 -15.74
CA CYS A 29 -16.48 -3.70 -16.29
C CYS A 29 -16.61 -3.71 -17.83
N ARG A 30 -15.65 -3.08 -18.53
CA ARG A 30 -15.74 -2.87 -19.99
C ARG A 30 -15.64 -4.21 -20.72
N ASN A 31 -14.89 -5.14 -20.14
CA ASN A 31 -14.88 -6.52 -20.56
C ASN A 31 -16.06 -7.27 -19.93
N ALA A 32 -17.20 -7.28 -20.62
CA ALA A 32 -18.43 -7.95 -20.17
C ALA A 32 -18.20 -9.42 -19.76
N ASP A 33 -17.16 -10.06 -20.33
CA ASP A 33 -16.79 -11.44 -20.07
C ASP A 33 -16.26 -11.70 -18.65
N PHE A 34 -15.60 -10.72 -18.03
CA PHE A 34 -15.03 -10.86 -16.68
C PHE A 34 -15.81 -10.09 -15.61
N CYS A 35 -16.94 -9.47 -16.00
CA CYS A 35 -17.89 -8.88 -15.07
C CYS A 35 -18.63 -9.99 -14.32
N SER A 36 -18.38 -10.10 -13.01
CA SER A 36 -18.92 -11.20 -12.19
C SER A 36 -19.77 -10.74 -11.01
N THR A 37 -19.86 -9.44 -10.75
CA THR A 37 -20.75 -8.89 -9.73
C THR A 37 -22.19 -9.34 -9.99
N GLY A 38 -22.84 -9.91 -8.98
CA GLY A 38 -24.20 -10.44 -9.07
C GLY A 38 -24.36 -11.81 -9.74
N LYS A 39 -23.27 -12.42 -10.24
CA LYS A 39 -23.33 -13.72 -10.95
C LYS A 39 -22.85 -14.91 -10.12
N LEU A 40 -22.43 -14.67 -8.89
CA LEU A 40 -21.70 -15.63 -8.07
C LEU A 40 -22.51 -16.05 -6.86
N GLN A 41 -22.19 -17.25 -6.36
CA GLN A 41 -22.67 -17.69 -5.06
C GLN A 41 -21.79 -17.08 -3.97
N HIS A 42 -22.25 -17.18 -2.71
CA HIS A 42 -21.55 -16.59 -1.58
C HIS A 42 -20.98 -17.67 -0.68
N TYR A 43 -19.86 -17.33 -0.05
CA TYR A 43 -19.19 -18.20 0.90
C TYR A 43 -18.74 -17.40 2.10
N VAL A 44 -19.22 -17.72 3.30
CA VAL A 44 -18.66 -17.18 4.55
C VAL A 44 -18.25 -18.37 5.40
N GLY A 45 -16.94 -18.62 5.49
CA GLY A 45 -16.47 -19.85 6.12
C GLY A 45 -14.96 -19.95 6.31
N PRO A 46 -14.54 -21.01 7.03
CA PRO A 46 -13.13 -21.30 7.25
C PRO A 46 -12.42 -21.71 5.96
N LEU A 47 -11.13 -21.43 5.82
CA LEU A 47 -10.30 -21.83 4.69
C LEU A 47 -9.24 -22.86 5.11
N ASP A 48 -9.40 -23.52 6.25
CA ASP A 48 -8.37 -24.37 6.84
C ASP A 48 -8.08 -25.60 5.98
N SER A 49 -9.11 -26.32 5.53
CA SER A 49 -8.94 -27.53 4.73
C SER A 49 -8.91 -27.29 3.21
N ALA A 50 -8.42 -28.29 2.47
CA ALA A 50 -8.42 -28.27 1.00
C ALA A 50 -9.86 -28.27 0.46
N GLU A 51 -10.76 -29.02 1.08
CA GLU A 51 -12.18 -29.12 0.73
C GLU A 51 -12.89 -27.78 0.94
N GLN A 52 -12.67 -27.15 2.10
CA GLN A 52 -13.21 -25.84 2.42
C GLN A 52 -12.72 -24.77 1.43
N THR A 53 -11.42 -24.78 1.14
CA THR A 53 -10.81 -23.87 0.18
C THR A 53 -11.37 -24.08 -1.23
N LYS A 54 -11.50 -25.33 -1.67
CA LYS A 54 -12.08 -25.69 -2.97
C LYS A 54 -13.54 -25.23 -3.07
N GLN A 55 -14.34 -25.47 -2.04
CA GLN A 55 -15.73 -25.00 -1.99
C GLN A 55 -15.81 -23.48 -2.09
N ALA A 56 -15.00 -22.74 -1.32
CA ALA A 56 -14.97 -21.28 -1.36
C ALA A 56 -14.66 -20.76 -2.78
N PHE A 57 -13.70 -21.40 -3.46
CA PHE A 57 -13.28 -21.01 -4.80
C PHE A 57 -14.32 -21.36 -5.87
N GLU A 58 -14.96 -22.52 -5.80
CA GLU A 58 -16.02 -22.92 -6.74
C GLU A 58 -17.22 -21.97 -6.67
N LEU A 59 -17.56 -21.46 -5.48
CA LEU A 59 -18.67 -20.53 -5.30
C LEU A 59 -18.33 -19.10 -5.73
N THR A 60 -17.06 -18.71 -5.68
CA THR A 60 -16.63 -17.32 -5.83
C THR A 60 -15.91 -17.04 -7.15
N ALA A 61 -15.25 -18.02 -7.75
CA ALA A 61 -14.46 -17.79 -8.96
C ALA A 61 -15.36 -17.50 -10.16
N TRP A 62 -14.89 -16.64 -11.06
CA TRP A 62 -15.54 -16.38 -12.34
C TRP A 62 -14.55 -16.65 -13.48
N LYS A 63 -14.90 -17.57 -14.39
CA LYS A 63 -13.98 -18.02 -15.46
C LYS A 63 -12.58 -18.41 -14.93
N LYS A 64 -12.55 -19.11 -13.77
CA LYS A 64 -11.32 -19.47 -13.05
C LYS A 64 -10.49 -18.29 -12.53
N GLU A 65 -11.03 -17.07 -12.52
CA GLU A 65 -10.38 -15.89 -11.91
C GLU A 65 -10.86 -15.68 -10.47
N LEU A 66 -9.92 -15.31 -9.60
CA LEU A 66 -10.16 -14.92 -8.21
C LEU A 66 -9.35 -13.66 -7.86
N VAL A 67 -9.96 -12.72 -7.16
CA VAL A 67 -9.26 -11.64 -6.47
C VAL A 67 -9.12 -12.02 -5.00
N VAL A 68 -7.92 -11.97 -4.45
CA VAL A 68 -7.66 -12.31 -3.05
C VAL A 68 -6.96 -11.15 -2.37
N PHE A 69 -7.51 -10.69 -1.26
CA PHE A 69 -6.85 -9.72 -0.38
C PHE A 69 -7.04 -10.13 1.07
N ALA A 70 -6.23 -9.61 1.97
CA ALA A 70 -6.39 -9.84 3.40
C ALA A 70 -6.29 -8.52 4.16
N GLU A 71 -7.09 -8.38 5.21
CA GLU A 71 -7.17 -7.16 6.01
C GLU A 71 -7.64 -7.52 7.42
N THR A 72 -7.15 -6.80 8.43
CA THR A 72 -7.56 -6.99 9.84
C THR A 72 -8.58 -5.97 10.30
N ARG A 73 -8.74 -4.87 9.57
CA ARG A 73 -9.64 -3.76 9.88
C ARG A 73 -10.91 -3.84 9.02
N LEU A 74 -12.06 -3.62 9.65
CA LEU A 74 -13.34 -3.76 8.98
C LEU A 74 -13.55 -2.68 7.89
N GLU A 75 -13.21 -1.42 8.17
CA GLU A 75 -13.48 -0.30 7.25
C GLU A 75 -12.66 -0.41 5.94
N PRO A 76 -11.34 -0.65 5.97
CA PRO A 76 -10.56 -0.83 4.74
C PRO A 76 -11.00 -2.07 3.95
N ALA A 77 -11.40 -3.16 4.62
CA ALA A 77 -11.92 -4.34 3.94
C ALA A 77 -13.22 -4.04 3.20
N ALA A 78 -14.15 -3.32 3.84
CA ALA A 78 -15.40 -2.89 3.22
C ALA A 78 -15.16 -1.93 2.05
N HIS A 79 -14.26 -0.96 2.20
CA HIS A 79 -13.92 -0.03 1.12
C HIS A 79 -13.30 -0.75 -0.08
N THR A 80 -12.38 -1.69 0.16
CA THR A 80 -11.76 -2.49 -0.90
C THR A 80 -12.82 -3.29 -1.64
N LEU A 81 -13.67 -4.01 -0.89
CA LEU A 81 -14.71 -4.85 -1.48
C LEU A 81 -15.72 -4.04 -2.30
N ASP A 82 -16.15 -2.87 -1.80
CA ASP A 82 -17.04 -1.96 -2.54
C ASP A 82 -16.38 -1.47 -3.85
N ARG A 83 -15.11 -1.06 -3.79
CA ARG A 83 -14.36 -0.59 -4.98
C ARG A 83 -14.26 -1.65 -6.08
N TYR A 84 -13.87 -2.88 -5.73
CA TYR A 84 -13.78 -3.97 -6.70
C TYR A 84 -15.16 -4.35 -7.26
N ARG A 85 -16.19 -4.37 -6.42
CA ARG A 85 -17.56 -4.65 -6.87
C ARG A 85 -18.11 -3.55 -7.78
N ARG A 86 -17.80 -2.27 -7.51
CA ARG A 86 -18.15 -1.16 -8.42
C ARG A 86 -17.44 -1.25 -9.77
N ALA A 87 -16.23 -1.82 -9.80
CA ALA A 87 -15.53 -2.14 -11.03
C ALA A 87 -16.06 -3.41 -11.74
N GLY A 88 -17.08 -4.07 -11.17
CA GLY A 88 -17.71 -5.29 -11.70
C GLY A 88 -17.00 -6.60 -11.34
N TYR A 89 -16.04 -6.56 -10.41
CA TYR A 89 -15.33 -7.74 -9.91
C TYR A 89 -16.01 -8.26 -8.63
N GLY A 90 -16.91 -9.23 -8.80
CA GLY A 90 -17.54 -9.96 -7.70
C GLY A 90 -16.76 -11.19 -7.24
N HIS A 91 -15.80 -11.68 -8.03
CA HIS A 91 -15.02 -12.90 -7.77
C HIS A 91 -13.89 -12.64 -6.78
N ILE A 92 -14.22 -12.05 -5.64
CA ILE A 92 -13.27 -11.53 -4.65
C ILE A 92 -13.45 -12.23 -3.30
N ILE A 93 -12.33 -12.64 -2.71
CA ILE A 93 -12.26 -13.30 -1.39
C ILE A 93 -11.42 -12.43 -0.45
N PRO A 94 -12.05 -11.59 0.39
CA PRO A 94 -11.40 -11.05 1.57
C PRO A 94 -11.05 -12.19 2.54
N VAL A 95 -9.81 -12.22 3.00
CA VAL A 95 -9.34 -13.12 4.05
C VAL A 95 -9.23 -12.33 5.35
N MET A 96 -10.20 -12.51 6.24
CA MET A 96 -10.32 -11.77 7.50
C MET A 96 -9.73 -12.57 8.69
N PRO A 97 -9.52 -11.93 9.85
CA PRO A 97 -8.89 -12.59 10.99
C PRO A 97 -9.72 -13.74 11.56
N THR A 98 -11.04 -13.56 11.65
CA THR A 98 -11.97 -14.47 12.32
C THR A 98 -13.32 -14.55 11.58
N LEU A 99 -14.13 -15.57 11.91
CA LEU A 99 -15.53 -15.66 11.48
C LEU A 99 -16.33 -14.39 11.84
N ARG A 100 -16.12 -13.86 13.05
CA ARG A 100 -16.81 -12.65 13.53
C ARG A 100 -16.56 -11.47 12.59
N ASP A 101 -15.33 -11.30 12.11
CA ASP A 101 -14.98 -10.22 11.19
C ASP A 101 -15.60 -10.41 9.82
N CYS A 102 -15.64 -11.65 9.31
CA CYS A 102 -16.39 -11.96 8.09
C CYS A 102 -17.89 -11.68 8.22
N THR A 103 -18.52 -12.07 9.33
CA THR A 103 -19.94 -11.77 9.59
C THR A 103 -20.19 -10.27 9.70
N ARG A 104 -19.30 -9.51 10.36
CA ARG A 104 -19.40 -8.05 10.43
C ARG A 104 -19.27 -7.44 9.03
N LEU A 105 -18.33 -7.91 8.22
CA LEU A 105 -18.18 -7.47 6.84
C LEU A 105 -19.44 -7.76 6.03
N ALA A 106 -20.02 -8.95 6.14
CA ALA A 106 -21.27 -9.30 5.47
C ALA A 106 -22.40 -8.35 5.87
N ARG A 107 -22.53 -8.06 7.17
CA ARG A 107 -23.53 -7.11 7.68
C ARG A 107 -23.36 -5.69 7.16
N VAL A 108 -22.13 -5.23 6.88
CA VAL A 108 -21.93 -3.90 6.26
C VAL A 108 -22.62 -3.86 4.89
N PHE A 109 -22.65 -4.96 4.15
CA PHE A 109 -23.31 -5.03 2.84
C PHE A 109 -24.78 -5.45 2.91
N GLU A 110 -25.24 -6.09 3.99
CA GLU A 110 -26.65 -6.40 4.23
C GLU A 110 -27.44 -5.23 4.84
N ALA A 111 -26.85 -4.49 5.79
CA ALA A 111 -27.57 -3.61 6.70
C ALA A 111 -27.45 -2.10 6.41
N HIS A 112 -26.70 -1.68 5.39
CA HIS A 112 -26.42 -0.26 5.23
C HIS A 112 -27.67 0.52 4.71
N PRO A 113 -28.19 1.51 5.44
CA PRO A 113 -29.37 2.28 5.00
C PRO A 113 -29.13 3.07 3.71
N SER A 114 -27.88 3.44 3.39
CA SER A 114 -27.58 4.04 2.07
C SER A 114 -27.56 3.02 0.93
N VAL A 115 -27.38 1.72 1.23
CA VAL A 115 -27.55 0.63 0.25
C VAL A 115 -29.04 0.38 0.04
N LEU A 116 -29.85 0.36 1.11
CA LEU A 116 -31.31 0.28 1.02
C LEU A 116 -31.94 1.54 0.38
N ALA A 117 -31.40 2.74 0.64
CA ALA A 117 -31.86 3.99 0.05
C ALA A 117 -31.38 4.18 -1.40
N ALA A 118 -30.15 3.78 -1.74
CA ALA A 118 -29.69 3.70 -3.14
C ALA A 118 -30.37 2.57 -3.91
N ALA A 119 -30.87 1.53 -3.23
CA ALA A 119 -31.75 0.55 -3.83
C ALA A 119 -33.16 1.10 -4.09
N ALA A 120 -33.66 1.95 -3.21
CA ALA A 120 -34.99 2.56 -3.33
C ALA A 120 -35.03 3.70 -4.36
N ASN A 121 -33.95 4.47 -4.52
CA ASN A 121 -33.81 5.56 -5.49
C ASN A 121 -32.37 5.61 -6.04
N PRO A 122 -32.00 4.71 -6.97
CA PRO A 122 -30.67 4.77 -7.58
C PRO A 122 -30.48 6.08 -8.35
N PRO A 123 -29.26 6.63 -8.39
CA PRO A 123 -28.91 7.68 -9.35
C PRO A 123 -29.32 7.27 -10.78
N PRO A 124 -29.80 8.19 -11.63
CA PRO A 124 -30.13 7.87 -13.02
C PRO A 124 -28.92 7.21 -13.70
N GLY A 125 -29.11 5.96 -14.16
CA GLY A 125 -28.05 5.15 -14.77
C GLY A 125 -27.47 4.07 -13.85
N GLU A 126 -27.48 4.23 -12.53
CA GLU A 126 -27.01 3.18 -11.61
C GLU A 126 -28.09 2.11 -11.41
N GLU A 127 -27.71 0.84 -11.47
CA GLU A 127 -28.60 -0.20 -10.97
C GLU A 127 -28.73 -0.07 -9.45
N PRO A 128 -29.95 -0.15 -8.90
CA PRO A 128 -30.18 -0.04 -7.47
C PRO A 128 -29.29 -1.04 -6.74
N TYR A 129 -28.67 -0.60 -5.62
CA TYR A 129 -27.77 -1.39 -4.78
C TYR A 129 -28.61 -2.46 -4.03
N THR A 130 -29.25 -3.31 -4.80
CA THR A 130 -30.12 -4.38 -4.33
C THR A 130 -29.25 -5.59 -3.99
N SER A 131 -29.88 -6.60 -3.40
CA SER A 131 -29.34 -7.96 -3.35
C SER A 131 -28.79 -8.47 -4.69
N SER A 132 -29.04 -7.80 -5.82
CA SER A 132 -28.47 -8.10 -7.15
C SER A 132 -26.95 -8.07 -7.21
N ARG A 133 -26.25 -7.29 -6.36
CA ARG A 133 -24.78 -7.35 -6.33
C ARG A 133 -24.25 -8.61 -5.65
N GLY A 134 -25.14 -9.43 -5.07
CA GLY A 134 -24.87 -10.72 -4.46
C GLY A 134 -24.34 -10.60 -3.02
N ASN A 135 -24.63 -11.63 -2.23
CA ASN A 135 -24.01 -11.84 -0.92
C ASN A 135 -22.47 -11.82 -1.05
N ILE A 136 -21.75 -11.46 0.02
CA ILE A 136 -20.29 -11.40 -0.03
C ILE A 136 -19.69 -12.80 0.12
N THR A 137 -18.54 -13.02 -0.49
CA THR A 137 -17.62 -14.06 -0.04
C THR A 137 -16.68 -13.48 1.01
N CYS A 138 -16.34 -14.25 2.04
CA CYS A 138 -15.30 -13.96 3.01
C CYS A 138 -14.74 -15.27 3.59
N GLY A 139 -13.41 -15.38 3.61
CA GLY A 139 -12.71 -16.51 4.21
C GLY A 139 -11.99 -16.11 5.48
N PHE A 140 -11.75 -17.06 6.37
CA PHE A 140 -10.85 -16.89 7.51
C PHE A 140 -10.09 -18.19 7.79
N TYR A 141 -8.98 -18.11 8.50
CA TYR A 141 -8.28 -19.28 9.02
C TYR A 141 -8.46 -19.34 10.52
N ARG A 142 -8.59 -20.54 11.08
CA ARG A 142 -8.66 -20.72 12.52
C ARG A 142 -7.36 -20.24 13.17
N THR A 143 -7.53 -19.56 14.30
CA THR A 143 -6.41 -19.10 15.14
C THR A 143 -6.17 -20.03 16.32
N GLU A 144 -6.94 -21.11 16.43
CA GLU A 144 -6.90 -22.07 17.53
C GLU A 144 -7.06 -23.50 17.05
N ASP A 145 -6.44 -24.43 17.78
CA ASP A 145 -6.54 -25.87 17.54
C ASP A 145 -7.91 -26.44 17.98
N ALA A 146 -8.09 -27.76 17.80
CA ALA A 146 -9.31 -28.45 18.20
C ALA A 146 -9.55 -28.45 19.73
N SER A 147 -8.52 -28.18 20.54
CA SER A 147 -8.59 -28.09 22.00
C SER A 147 -8.82 -26.66 22.50
N GLY A 148 -8.89 -25.67 21.59
CA GLY A 148 -9.07 -24.25 21.92
C GLY A 148 -7.77 -23.51 22.26
N ASN A 149 -6.60 -24.13 22.07
CA ASN A 149 -5.34 -23.42 22.27
C ASN A 149 -5.06 -22.51 21.08
N GLN A 150 -4.77 -21.24 21.35
CA GLN A 150 -4.41 -20.29 20.29
C GLN A 150 -3.04 -20.62 19.69
N TYR A 151 -2.94 -20.64 18.37
CA TYR A 151 -1.67 -20.66 17.67
C TYR A 151 -0.92 -19.36 17.99
N GLY A 152 0.33 -19.44 18.44
CA GLY A 152 1.06 -18.24 18.85
C GLY A 152 1.40 -17.26 17.69
N SER A 153 1.27 -17.73 16.45
CA SER A 153 1.31 -16.95 15.21
C SER A 153 -0.06 -16.43 14.78
N GLY A 154 -1.15 -16.95 15.34
CA GLY A 154 -2.51 -16.78 14.84
C GLY A 154 -2.77 -17.52 13.53
N PHE A 155 -1.91 -18.46 13.12
CA PHE A 155 -2.07 -19.21 11.88
C PHE A 155 -1.35 -20.56 11.95
N GLU A 156 -2.10 -21.65 11.85
CA GLU A 156 -1.60 -23.02 12.07
C GLU A 156 -0.34 -23.35 11.26
N TYR A 157 -0.28 -22.91 10.01
CA TYR A 157 0.78 -23.30 9.07
C TYR A 157 2.08 -22.53 9.21
N LEU A 158 2.11 -21.43 9.98
CA LEU A 158 3.30 -20.60 10.15
C LEU A 158 3.63 -20.45 11.64
N ALA A 159 4.91 -20.57 11.98
CA ALA A 159 5.35 -20.45 13.36
C ALA A 159 5.43 -18.98 13.82
N HIS A 160 5.72 -18.75 15.11
CA HIS A 160 5.61 -17.45 15.80
C HIS A 160 6.09 -16.25 14.96
N ASN A 161 5.26 -15.20 14.90
CA ASN A 161 5.44 -13.93 14.17
C ASN A 161 5.36 -13.98 12.64
N VAL A 162 5.70 -15.08 11.97
CA VAL A 162 5.59 -15.19 10.51
C VAL A 162 4.13 -15.39 10.07
N GLY A 163 3.21 -15.82 10.93
CA GLY A 163 1.77 -15.92 10.61
C GLY A 163 0.89 -14.75 11.06
N ARG A 164 1.45 -13.76 11.77
CA ARG A 164 0.64 -12.73 12.47
C ARG A 164 0.04 -11.68 11.55
N THR A 165 0.60 -11.49 10.37
CA THR A 165 0.09 -10.48 9.44
C THR A 165 -0.92 -11.11 8.49
N ALA A 166 -2.02 -10.40 8.23
CA ALA A 166 -3.04 -10.81 7.25
C ALA A 166 -2.41 -11.16 5.88
N TRP A 167 -1.31 -10.50 5.54
CA TRP A 167 -0.54 -10.71 4.31
C TRP A 167 -0.16 -12.17 4.04
N TRP A 168 0.22 -12.94 5.07
CA TRP A 168 0.58 -14.35 4.88
C TRP A 168 -0.63 -15.22 4.60
N ARG A 169 -1.78 -14.90 5.20
CA ARG A 169 -3.04 -15.59 4.91
C ARG A 169 -3.46 -15.34 3.46
N LYS A 170 -3.31 -14.10 2.96
CA LYS A 170 -3.52 -13.75 1.55
C LYS A 170 -2.71 -14.64 0.62
N TRP A 171 -1.39 -14.72 0.84
CA TRP A 171 -0.50 -15.49 -0.02
C TRP A 171 -0.71 -16.99 0.08
N PHE A 172 -1.05 -17.49 1.26
CA PHE A 172 -1.39 -18.90 1.43
C PHE A 172 -2.69 -19.26 0.70
N THR A 173 -3.73 -18.41 0.78
CA THR A 173 -4.96 -18.57 -0.01
C THR A 173 -4.67 -18.50 -1.51
N ALA A 174 -3.85 -17.53 -1.96
CA ALA A 174 -3.44 -17.41 -3.36
C ALA A 174 -2.69 -18.67 -3.86
N ALA A 175 -1.73 -19.18 -3.08
CA ALA A 175 -1.00 -20.40 -3.41
C ALA A 175 -1.92 -21.61 -3.56
N ARG A 176 -2.89 -21.78 -2.65
CA ARG A 176 -3.90 -22.83 -2.77
C ARG A 176 -4.76 -22.66 -4.03
N ALA A 177 -5.21 -21.45 -4.34
CA ALA A 177 -5.98 -21.18 -5.56
C ALA A 177 -5.20 -21.55 -6.83
N VAL A 178 -3.94 -21.13 -6.93
CA VAL A 178 -3.06 -21.46 -8.07
C VAL A 178 -2.84 -22.97 -8.17
N SER A 179 -2.61 -23.67 -7.05
CA SER A 179 -2.46 -25.13 -7.04
C SER A 179 -3.72 -25.89 -7.49
N LEU A 180 -4.89 -25.25 -7.40
CA LEU A 180 -6.17 -25.77 -7.87
C LEU A 180 -6.49 -25.31 -9.31
N GLY A 181 -5.57 -24.62 -9.99
CA GLY A 181 -5.71 -24.14 -11.35
C GLY A 181 -6.61 -22.91 -11.50
N TYR A 182 -6.73 -22.08 -10.46
CA TYR A 182 -7.36 -20.77 -10.54
C TYR A 182 -6.31 -19.68 -10.78
N ASN A 183 -6.61 -18.77 -11.71
CA ASN A 183 -5.89 -17.52 -11.88
C ASN A 183 -6.21 -16.59 -10.69
N VAL A 184 -5.21 -15.86 -10.19
CA VAL A 184 -5.32 -15.09 -8.96
C VAL A 184 -4.80 -13.68 -9.13
N MET A 185 -5.61 -12.70 -8.78
CA MET A 185 -5.20 -11.33 -8.52
C MET A 185 -5.04 -11.13 -7.01
N SER A 186 -3.81 -11.22 -6.52
CA SER A 186 -3.47 -10.97 -5.11
C SER A 186 -3.19 -9.48 -4.91
N VAL A 187 -3.99 -8.83 -4.06
CA VAL A 187 -3.94 -7.37 -3.90
C VAL A 187 -3.98 -6.96 -2.43
N ASP A 188 -3.42 -5.80 -2.11
CA ASP A 188 -3.61 -5.15 -0.81
C ASP A 188 -4.90 -4.33 -0.79
N ALA A 189 -5.38 -4.03 0.43
CA ALA A 189 -6.63 -3.28 0.64
C ALA A 189 -6.55 -1.80 0.19
N ASP A 190 -5.36 -1.29 -0.07
CA ASP A 190 -5.14 0.06 -0.60
C ASP A 190 -5.06 0.09 -2.15
N THR A 191 -5.26 -1.05 -2.82
CA THR A 191 -5.36 -1.11 -4.28
C THR A 191 -6.74 -0.70 -4.80
N LEU A 192 -6.78 -0.12 -6.00
CA LEU A 192 -8.01 0.30 -6.67
C LEU A 192 -7.93 -0.06 -8.16
N PRO A 193 -8.91 -0.82 -8.71
CA PRO A 193 -9.03 -0.96 -10.16
C PRO A 193 -9.45 0.38 -10.80
N LEU A 194 -8.56 0.95 -11.62
CA LEU A 194 -8.81 2.22 -12.33
C LEU A 194 -9.41 2.02 -13.74
N GLY A 195 -9.52 0.77 -14.20
CA GLY A 195 -9.98 0.46 -15.54
C GLY A 195 -10.25 -1.03 -15.74
N ASP A 196 -10.29 -1.45 -17.00
CA ASP A 196 -10.52 -2.85 -17.38
C ASP A 196 -9.24 -3.66 -17.31
N TRP A 197 -8.92 -4.13 -16.09
CA TRP A 197 -7.71 -4.91 -15.85
C TRP A 197 -7.63 -6.14 -16.75
N TYR A 198 -8.70 -6.95 -16.80
CA TYR A 198 -8.71 -8.18 -17.60
C TYR A 198 -8.58 -7.92 -19.09
N GLY A 199 -9.21 -6.87 -19.63
CA GLY A 199 -8.97 -6.46 -21.02
C GLY A 199 -7.50 -6.19 -21.31
N MET A 200 -6.78 -5.58 -20.36
CA MET A 200 -5.34 -5.32 -20.50
C MET A 200 -4.50 -6.58 -20.36
N VAL A 201 -4.69 -7.40 -19.32
CA VAL A 201 -3.81 -8.55 -19.06
C VAL A 201 -4.10 -9.79 -19.90
N LYS A 202 -5.30 -9.90 -20.46
CA LYS A 202 -5.66 -10.99 -21.38
C LYS A 202 -5.29 -10.67 -22.83
N ALA A 203 -4.87 -9.44 -23.14
CA ALA A 203 -4.36 -9.06 -24.45
C ALA A 203 -2.84 -9.26 -24.54
N PRO A 204 -2.30 -9.64 -25.72
CA PRO A 204 -0.87 -9.64 -25.95
C PRO A 204 -0.23 -8.25 -25.78
N PRO A 205 1.02 -8.16 -25.30
CA PRO A 205 1.88 -9.27 -24.89
C PRO A 205 1.63 -9.75 -23.45
N ALA A 206 0.75 -9.08 -22.69
CA ALA A 206 0.54 -9.37 -21.27
C ALA A 206 0.02 -10.79 -21.01
N SER A 207 -0.77 -11.34 -21.94
CA SER A 207 -1.30 -12.71 -21.90
C SER A 207 -0.23 -13.79 -21.81
N ASP A 208 0.99 -13.50 -22.26
CA ASP A 208 2.09 -14.47 -22.35
C ASP A 208 2.82 -14.62 -21.00
N TYR A 209 2.59 -13.71 -20.05
CA TYR A 209 3.20 -13.76 -18.73
C TYR A 209 2.33 -14.54 -17.75
N ALA A 210 2.91 -15.55 -17.09
CA ALA A 210 2.24 -16.32 -16.05
C ALA A 210 2.12 -15.54 -14.72
N VAL A 211 3.02 -14.59 -14.48
CA VAL A 211 3.03 -13.73 -13.27
C VAL A 211 3.35 -12.31 -13.68
N ILE A 212 2.50 -11.37 -13.29
CA ILE A 212 2.66 -9.93 -13.46
C ILE A 212 2.58 -9.31 -12.07
N SER A 213 3.59 -8.59 -11.64
CA SER A 213 3.63 -7.98 -10.31
C SER A 213 4.09 -6.54 -10.37
N GLN A 214 3.66 -5.75 -9.40
CA GLN A 214 4.20 -4.41 -9.19
C GLN A 214 5.66 -4.53 -8.72
N ALA A 215 6.53 -3.62 -9.17
CA ALA A 215 7.88 -3.51 -8.63
C ALA A 215 7.84 -2.66 -7.34
N GLU A 216 8.38 -3.19 -6.23
CA GLU A 216 8.60 -2.40 -4.99
C GLU A 216 9.88 -1.57 -5.13
N TYR A 217 10.86 -2.10 -5.87
CA TYR A 217 12.16 -1.50 -6.20
C TYR A 217 12.71 -2.15 -7.49
N TYR A 218 13.95 -1.82 -7.91
CA TYR A 218 14.54 -2.31 -9.17
C TYR A 218 14.51 -3.83 -9.38
N ASP A 219 14.54 -4.62 -8.31
CA ASP A 219 14.64 -6.09 -8.34
C ASP A 219 13.67 -6.81 -7.39
N ASN A 220 12.75 -6.08 -6.74
CA ASN A 220 11.85 -6.64 -5.72
C ASN A 220 10.40 -6.72 -6.19
N ILE A 221 9.81 -7.89 -6.02
CA ILE A 221 8.38 -8.14 -6.24
C ILE A 221 7.59 -7.46 -5.11
N ASN A 222 6.70 -6.54 -5.45
CA ASN A 222 5.79 -5.91 -4.51
C ASN A 222 4.67 -6.89 -4.16
N GLY A 223 4.55 -7.16 -2.86
CA GLY A 223 3.55 -8.08 -2.34
C GLY A 223 2.11 -7.56 -2.37
N GLY A 224 1.92 -6.28 -2.68
CA GLY A 224 0.65 -5.55 -2.66
C GLY A 224 -0.14 -5.57 -3.97
N PHE A 225 0.49 -5.92 -5.09
CA PHE A 225 -0.22 -6.25 -6.32
C PHE A 225 0.50 -7.32 -7.11
N THR A 226 -0.13 -8.46 -7.33
CA THR A 226 0.37 -9.53 -8.18
C THR A 226 -0.78 -10.26 -8.86
N TYR A 227 -0.73 -10.35 -10.19
CA TYR A 227 -1.65 -11.14 -10.99
C TYR A 227 -0.95 -12.39 -11.52
N ILE A 228 -1.60 -13.54 -11.35
CA ILE A 228 -1.08 -14.86 -11.68
C ILE A 228 -2.09 -15.50 -12.63
N GLN A 229 -1.65 -15.89 -13.81
CA GLN A 229 -2.51 -16.47 -14.84
C GLN A 229 -1.88 -17.68 -15.52
N ASN A 230 -2.67 -18.36 -16.35
CA ASN A 230 -2.29 -19.61 -17.00
C ASN A 230 -1.90 -20.69 -15.96
N THR A 231 -2.64 -20.71 -14.84
CA THR A 231 -2.31 -21.56 -13.70
C THR A 231 -2.66 -23.01 -13.96
N ALA A 232 -1.77 -23.91 -13.54
CA ALA A 232 -1.99 -25.34 -13.54
C ALA A 232 -1.41 -25.94 -12.24
N PRO A 233 -1.97 -27.03 -11.68
CA PRO A 233 -1.50 -27.63 -10.43
C PRO A 233 0.00 -27.93 -10.38
N GLY A 234 0.62 -28.28 -11.52
CA GLY A 234 2.06 -28.49 -11.66
C GLY A 234 2.78 -27.42 -12.51
N GLY A 235 2.14 -26.29 -12.77
CA GLY A 235 2.70 -25.22 -13.60
C GLY A 235 3.77 -24.39 -12.88
N PRO A 236 4.53 -23.56 -13.62
CA PRO A 236 5.62 -22.76 -13.05
C PRO A 236 5.16 -21.79 -11.95
N ALA A 237 3.97 -21.18 -12.09
CA ALA A 237 3.41 -20.32 -11.07
C ALA A 237 3.05 -21.06 -9.77
N SER A 238 2.54 -22.29 -9.88
CA SER A 238 2.25 -23.16 -8.72
C SER A 238 3.54 -23.51 -7.98
N TYR A 239 4.59 -23.89 -8.73
CA TYR A 239 5.90 -24.19 -8.17
C TYR A 239 6.53 -22.97 -7.47
N LEU A 240 6.49 -21.79 -8.10
CA LEU A 240 7.01 -20.55 -7.52
C LEU A 240 6.35 -20.24 -6.17
N LEU A 241 5.02 -20.32 -6.09
CA LEU A 241 4.30 -20.04 -4.85
C LEU A 241 4.50 -21.13 -3.79
N TYR A 242 4.55 -22.39 -4.20
CA TYR A 242 4.86 -23.50 -3.29
C TYR A 242 6.23 -23.28 -2.64
N GLU A 243 7.24 -22.94 -3.43
CA GLU A 243 8.60 -22.71 -2.94
C GLU A 243 8.65 -21.52 -1.98
N LEU A 244 8.00 -20.40 -2.33
CA LEU A 244 7.90 -19.23 -1.47
C LEU A 244 7.23 -19.56 -0.13
N MET A 245 6.10 -20.26 -0.15
CA MET A 245 5.36 -20.65 1.07
C MET A 245 6.13 -21.67 1.90
N GLN A 246 6.79 -22.64 1.26
CA GLN A 246 7.61 -23.63 1.93
C GLN A 246 8.80 -22.97 2.63
N ARG A 247 9.51 -22.06 1.97
CA ARG A 247 10.62 -21.31 2.57
C ARG A 247 10.17 -20.42 3.71
N ALA A 248 9.02 -19.76 3.58
CA ALA A 248 8.45 -18.98 4.68
C ALA A 248 8.13 -19.84 5.90
N ALA A 249 7.52 -21.01 5.69
CA ALA A 249 7.24 -21.97 6.74
C ALA A 249 8.53 -22.49 7.40
N GLN A 250 9.53 -22.89 6.60
CA GLN A 250 10.84 -23.35 7.10
C GLN A 250 11.61 -22.27 7.85
N ALA A 251 11.62 -21.03 7.35
CA ALA A 251 12.26 -19.92 8.04
C ALA A 251 11.59 -19.67 9.40
N SER A 252 10.25 -19.78 9.46
CA SER A 252 9.51 -19.62 10.70
C SER A 252 9.88 -20.66 11.76
N THR A 253 10.21 -21.89 11.36
CA THR A 253 10.64 -22.96 12.27
C THR A 253 12.13 -22.90 12.61
N PHE A 254 12.99 -22.42 11.70
CA PHE A 254 14.43 -22.30 11.94
C PHE A 254 14.75 -21.33 13.10
N PHE A 255 14.04 -20.19 13.18
CA PHE A 255 14.17 -19.26 14.31
C PHE A 255 13.76 -19.85 15.66
N LEU A 256 13.13 -21.04 15.66
CA LEU A 256 12.61 -21.68 16.86
C LEU A 256 13.46 -22.83 17.37
N SER A 257 14.55 -23.23 16.70
CA SER A 257 15.42 -24.28 17.26
C SER A 257 16.24 -23.69 18.42
N PRO A 258 15.90 -23.94 19.70
CA PRO A 258 16.61 -23.40 20.85
C PRO A 258 17.79 -24.33 21.12
N GLY A 259 18.72 -24.41 20.16
CA GLY A 259 19.67 -25.51 20.02
C GLY A 259 21.13 -25.08 19.91
N ARG A 260 21.57 -24.17 20.80
CA ARG A 260 22.96 -23.99 21.33
C ARG A 260 23.18 -22.56 21.82
N ARG A 261 22.37 -22.10 22.79
CA ARG A 261 22.86 -21.05 23.69
C ARG A 261 23.93 -21.68 24.58
N ARG A 262 25.19 -21.48 24.23
CA ARG A 262 26.33 -21.68 25.13
C ARG A 262 25.99 -20.97 26.44
N ARG A 263 25.85 -21.76 27.51
CA ARG A 263 25.84 -21.27 28.89
C ARG A 263 27.17 -20.58 29.17
N SER A 264 27.23 -19.26 29.00
CA SER A 264 28.18 -18.43 29.74
C SER A 264 27.38 -17.28 30.34
N GLY A 265 27.11 -17.39 31.64
CA GLY A 265 26.35 -16.43 32.39
C GLY A 265 27.02 -15.05 32.38
N ARG A 266 26.35 -14.09 31.76
CA ARG A 266 26.27 -12.69 32.19
C ARG A 266 25.12 -12.09 31.42
N ALA A 267 23.95 -12.05 32.05
CA ALA A 267 22.84 -11.26 31.58
C ALA A 267 23.21 -9.78 31.73
N TYR A 268 23.89 -9.22 30.72
CA TYR A 268 23.84 -7.79 30.50
C TYR A 268 22.39 -7.51 30.09
N ALA A 269 21.60 -6.99 31.02
CA ALA A 269 20.36 -6.32 30.70
C ALA A 269 20.71 -5.10 29.85
N VAL A 270 20.86 -5.29 28.55
CA VAL A 270 20.99 -4.19 27.61
C VAL A 270 19.61 -3.54 27.54
N ARG A 271 19.37 -2.56 28.42
CA ARG A 271 18.35 -1.54 28.18
C ARG A 271 18.77 -0.76 26.94
N MET A 272 18.53 -1.31 25.75
CA MET A 272 18.54 -0.54 24.50
C MET A 272 17.25 0.28 24.45
N ALA A 273 17.09 1.23 25.37
CA ALA A 273 16.39 2.43 24.99
C ALA A 273 17.39 3.14 24.05
N LEU A 274 17.24 2.94 22.74
CA LEU A 274 17.95 3.75 21.74
C LEU A 274 17.45 5.19 21.93
N SER A 275 18.07 5.92 22.86
CA SER A 275 17.87 7.36 22.97
C SER A 275 18.69 7.97 21.84
N ALA A 276 18.03 8.24 20.71
CA ALA A 276 18.60 8.99 19.60
C ALA A 276 17.99 10.40 19.54
N PRO A 277 18.13 11.24 20.59
CA PRO A 277 17.44 12.52 20.68
C PRO A 277 17.77 13.46 19.51
N TYR A 278 18.99 13.46 18.98
CA TYR A 278 19.37 14.35 17.87
C TYR A 278 18.72 13.91 16.57
N THR A 279 18.72 12.61 16.29
CA THR A 279 18.00 12.02 15.16
C THR A 279 16.51 12.30 15.28
N CYS A 280 15.90 12.04 16.43
CA CYS A 280 14.46 12.27 16.65
C CYS A 280 14.07 13.72 16.47
N ALA A 281 14.85 14.66 17.03
CA ALA A 281 14.59 16.10 16.87
C ALA A 281 14.70 16.54 15.40
N THR A 282 15.76 16.10 14.71
CA THR A 282 15.97 16.43 13.29
C THR A 282 14.89 15.83 12.41
N ALA A 283 14.55 14.55 12.63
CA ALA A 283 13.51 13.84 11.91
C ALA A 283 12.13 14.46 12.13
N GLY A 284 11.79 14.83 13.37
CA GLY A 284 10.53 15.50 13.69
C GLY A 284 10.40 16.83 12.96
N GLY A 285 11.43 17.68 13.02
CA GLY A 285 11.44 18.97 12.33
C GLY A 285 11.31 18.84 10.81
N LEU A 286 12.10 17.93 10.21
CA LEU A 286 12.05 17.67 8.76
C LEU A 286 10.71 17.04 8.33
N SER A 287 10.08 16.23 9.17
CA SER A 287 8.77 15.63 8.87
C SER A 287 7.66 16.69 8.80
N VAL A 288 7.70 17.72 9.66
CA VAL A 288 6.78 18.86 9.59
C VAL A 288 6.95 19.61 8.27
N ILE A 289 8.20 19.85 7.84
CA ILE A 289 8.49 20.51 6.55
C ILE A 289 7.96 19.66 5.39
N TYR A 290 8.18 18.34 5.42
CA TYR A 290 7.66 17.44 4.39
C TYR A 290 6.13 17.45 4.33
N ALA A 291 5.45 17.39 5.48
CA ALA A 291 4.00 17.48 5.54
C ALA A 291 3.50 18.79 4.92
N LEU A 292 4.12 19.93 5.23
CA LEU A 292 3.76 21.22 4.63
C LEU A 292 3.94 21.22 3.10
N LEU A 293 5.00 20.60 2.57
CA LEU A 293 5.19 20.48 1.12
C LEU A 293 4.08 19.65 0.46
N GLN A 294 3.71 18.51 1.06
CA GLN A 294 2.63 17.66 0.55
C GLN A 294 1.27 18.34 0.65
N THR A 295 0.99 19.05 1.74
CA THR A 295 -0.22 19.86 1.88
C THR A 295 -0.31 20.95 0.82
N ARG A 296 0.80 21.61 0.47
CA ARG A 296 0.82 22.60 -0.62
C ARG A 296 0.52 21.99 -1.99
N VAL A 297 1.01 20.78 -2.27
CA VAL A 297 0.63 20.03 -3.47
C VAL A 297 -0.87 19.74 -3.45
N GLY A 298 -1.39 19.23 -2.34
CA GLY A 298 -2.81 18.92 -2.17
C GLY A 298 -3.73 20.13 -2.40
N PHE A 299 -3.45 21.26 -1.74
CA PHE A 299 -4.23 22.49 -1.94
C PHE A 299 -4.14 23.02 -3.38
N TYR A 300 -2.95 22.98 -3.99
CA TYR A 300 -2.82 23.44 -5.37
C TYR A 300 -3.60 22.55 -6.36
N ARG A 301 -3.64 21.23 -6.13
CA ARG A 301 -4.48 20.31 -6.92
C ARG A 301 -5.97 20.60 -6.76
N LEU A 302 -6.41 20.91 -5.54
CA LEU A 302 -7.80 21.32 -5.28
C LEU A 302 -8.15 22.63 -5.99
N ASP A 303 -7.26 23.62 -5.93
CA ASP A 303 -7.45 24.93 -6.56
C ASP A 303 -7.50 24.86 -8.08
N THR A 304 -6.72 23.96 -8.69
CA THR A 304 -6.59 23.84 -10.16
C THR A 304 -7.47 22.76 -10.79
N GLY A 305 -8.06 21.88 -9.99
CA GLY A 305 -8.77 20.69 -10.48
C GLY A 305 -7.85 19.60 -11.07
N CYS A 306 -6.52 19.73 -10.95
CA CYS A 306 -5.57 18.72 -11.39
C CYS A 306 -5.48 17.56 -10.38
N LEU A 307 -6.38 16.59 -10.50
CA LEU A 307 -6.46 15.47 -9.55
C LEU A 307 -5.29 14.48 -9.66
N PHE A 308 -4.78 14.24 -10.89
CA PHE A 308 -3.73 13.25 -11.15
C PHE A 308 -2.66 13.77 -12.13
N GLY A 309 -1.42 13.31 -11.94
CA GLY A 309 -0.29 13.71 -12.79
C GLY A 309 0.13 15.18 -12.60
N THR A 310 0.89 15.70 -13.55
CA THR A 310 1.33 17.10 -13.61
C THR A 310 0.64 17.90 -14.70
N LYS A 311 -0.18 17.27 -15.54
CA LYS A 311 -0.84 17.94 -16.66
C LYS A 311 -1.97 18.84 -16.19
N GLN A 312 -2.12 19.98 -16.85
CA GLN A 312 -3.29 20.85 -16.69
C GLN A 312 -4.58 20.10 -17.06
N THR A 313 -5.73 20.65 -16.67
CA THR A 313 -7.05 20.06 -16.92
C THR A 313 -7.37 19.88 -18.40
N ASP A 314 -6.69 20.61 -19.29
CA ASP A 314 -6.79 20.45 -20.74
C ASP A 314 -5.97 19.26 -21.29
N GLY A 315 -5.11 18.65 -20.48
CA GLY A 315 -4.24 17.53 -20.82
C GLY A 315 -3.08 17.86 -21.77
N LYS A 316 -2.89 19.13 -22.15
CA LYS A 316 -1.95 19.54 -23.21
C LYS A 316 -0.59 19.97 -22.68
N ALA A 317 -0.54 20.67 -21.56
CA ALA A 317 0.69 21.16 -20.96
C ALA A 317 0.86 20.67 -19.52
N ASP A 318 2.11 20.54 -19.07
CA ASP A 318 2.39 20.37 -17.65
C ASP A 318 2.11 21.68 -16.91
N ASP A 319 1.40 21.57 -15.79
CA ASP A 319 1.34 22.63 -14.80
C ASP A 319 2.72 22.76 -14.13
N GLU A 320 3.46 23.77 -14.59
CA GLU A 320 4.80 24.06 -14.12
C GLU A 320 4.86 24.24 -12.60
N LYS A 321 3.87 24.91 -12.01
CA LYS A 321 3.84 25.18 -10.58
C LYS A 321 3.56 23.92 -9.77
N LEU A 322 2.61 23.08 -10.19
CA LEU A 322 2.39 21.76 -9.59
C LEU A 322 3.64 20.89 -9.70
N THR A 323 4.28 20.90 -10.88
CA THR A 323 5.53 20.18 -11.13
C THR A 323 6.63 20.64 -10.17
N ALA A 324 6.79 21.94 -9.95
CA ALA A 324 7.75 22.49 -8.99
C ALA A 324 7.45 22.05 -7.54
N LEU A 325 6.18 22.11 -7.12
CA LEU A 325 5.77 21.68 -5.78
C LEU A 325 6.00 20.18 -5.57
N SER A 326 5.60 19.35 -6.53
CA SER A 326 5.82 17.91 -6.49
C SER A 326 7.31 17.54 -6.50
N ARG A 327 8.14 18.22 -7.30
CA ARG A 327 9.61 18.02 -7.29
C ARG A 327 10.23 18.40 -5.95
N ALA A 328 9.74 19.44 -5.28
CA ALA A 328 10.20 19.80 -3.94
C ALA A 328 9.95 18.67 -2.93
N GLY A 329 8.74 18.08 -2.96
CA GLY A 329 8.36 16.94 -2.13
C GLY A 329 9.18 15.68 -2.47
N GLY A 330 9.27 15.32 -3.75
CA GLY A 330 10.02 14.14 -4.20
C GLY A 330 11.50 14.19 -3.83
N ASN A 331 12.16 15.33 -4.04
CA ASN A 331 13.55 15.49 -3.61
C ASN A 331 13.70 15.39 -2.09
N PHE A 332 12.71 15.82 -1.30
CA PHE A 332 12.75 15.63 0.15
C PHE A 332 12.67 14.16 0.55
N GLN A 333 11.78 13.41 -0.09
CA GLN A 333 11.60 11.97 0.13
C GLN A 333 12.85 11.16 -0.26
N GLU A 334 13.59 11.60 -1.28
CA GLU A 334 14.78 10.88 -1.77
C GLU A 334 15.99 11.00 -0.81
N TYR A 335 16.30 12.20 -0.33
CA TYR A 335 17.56 12.44 0.40
C TYR A 335 17.43 12.43 1.93
N VAL A 336 16.28 12.85 2.47
CA VAL A 336 16.12 13.00 3.93
C VAL A 336 16.15 11.66 4.68
N PRO A 337 15.46 10.59 4.24
CA PRO A 337 15.52 9.30 4.92
C PRO A 337 16.95 8.74 5.03
N THR A 338 17.72 8.80 3.94
CA THR A 338 19.11 8.36 3.92
C THR A 338 19.98 9.18 4.88
N ALA A 339 19.83 10.51 4.87
CA ALA A 339 20.60 11.38 5.76
C ALA A 339 20.25 11.17 7.25
N LEU A 340 18.97 10.92 7.56
CA LEU A 340 18.51 10.61 8.92
C LEU A 340 18.98 9.22 9.39
N MET A 341 19.00 8.22 8.50
CA MET A 341 19.53 6.90 8.81
C MET A 341 21.03 6.97 9.13
N LEU A 342 21.80 7.77 8.36
CA LEU A 342 23.21 8.01 8.67
C LEU A 342 23.41 8.76 9.99
N LEU A 343 22.56 9.76 10.30
CA LEU A 343 22.59 10.44 11.60
C LEU A 343 22.29 9.47 12.75
N LEU A 344 21.31 8.58 12.59
CA LEU A 344 20.99 7.55 13.57
C LEU A 344 22.18 6.61 13.81
N LEU A 345 22.82 6.14 12.75
CA LEU A 345 24.01 5.29 12.85
C LEU A 345 25.18 6.03 13.52
N MET A 346 25.41 7.31 13.19
CA MET A 346 26.41 8.11 13.89
C MET A 346 26.09 8.24 15.38
N GLU A 347 24.84 8.52 15.73
CA GLU A 347 24.41 8.73 17.12
C GLU A 347 24.45 7.44 17.96
N THR A 348 24.16 6.29 17.36
CA THR A 348 23.93 5.04 18.10
C THR A 348 25.07 4.04 17.98
N ALA A 349 25.85 4.09 16.90
CA ALA A 349 26.86 3.08 16.59
C ALA A 349 28.28 3.65 16.58
N THR A 350 28.47 4.94 16.84
CA THR A 350 29.80 5.56 16.79
C THR A 350 30.03 6.54 17.95
N PRO A 351 31.28 6.83 18.35
CA PRO A 351 31.58 7.74 19.46
C PRO A 351 31.57 9.22 19.03
N VAL A 352 30.61 9.63 18.21
CA VAL A 352 30.52 11.04 17.75
C VAL A 352 30.04 11.92 18.90
N SER A 353 30.64 13.10 19.03
CA SER A 353 30.21 14.06 20.05
C SER A 353 28.81 14.59 19.76
N SER A 354 28.03 14.83 20.82
CA SER A 354 26.69 15.44 20.73
C SER A 354 26.67 16.76 19.95
N LYS A 355 27.72 17.58 20.08
CA LYS A 355 27.86 18.85 19.33
C LYS A 355 27.95 18.61 17.83
N THR A 356 28.70 17.59 17.42
CA THR A 356 28.84 17.21 16.01
C THR A 356 27.52 16.66 15.45
N LEU A 357 26.80 15.83 16.22
CA LEU A 357 25.48 15.31 15.83
C LEU A 357 24.46 16.45 15.67
N ALA A 358 24.41 17.39 16.62
CA ALA A 358 23.55 18.57 16.55
C ALA A 358 23.90 19.47 15.35
N ALA A 359 25.20 19.70 15.09
CA ALA A 359 25.66 20.48 13.95
C ALA A 359 25.27 19.82 12.62
N TYR A 360 25.42 18.49 12.50
CA TYR A 360 24.99 17.74 11.34
C TYR A 360 23.48 17.86 11.12
N GLY A 361 22.68 17.61 12.15
CA GLY A 361 21.22 17.71 12.09
C GLY A 361 20.74 19.11 11.72
N GLY A 362 21.34 20.15 12.32
CA GLY A 362 21.06 21.55 12.01
C GLY A 362 21.45 21.95 10.58
N ALA A 363 22.64 21.55 10.11
CA ALA A 363 23.10 21.81 8.75
C ALA A 363 22.21 21.11 7.72
N LEU A 364 21.83 19.85 7.98
CA LEU A 364 20.87 19.12 7.16
C LEU A 364 19.53 19.85 7.11
N ALA A 365 18.97 20.25 8.26
CA ALA A 365 17.71 20.97 8.32
C ALA A 365 17.74 22.27 7.51
N ALA A 366 18.77 23.10 7.69
CA ALA A 366 18.95 24.35 6.95
C ALA A 366 19.06 24.11 5.44
N ALA A 367 19.88 23.15 5.02
CA ALA A 367 20.07 22.81 3.60
C ALA A 367 18.75 22.33 2.95
N ARG A 368 17.99 21.48 3.65
CA ARG A 368 16.72 20.95 3.14
C ARG A 368 15.61 21.99 3.10
N VAL A 369 15.54 22.90 4.07
CA VAL A 369 14.60 24.03 4.04
C VAL A 369 14.93 24.97 2.87
N ALA A 370 16.20 25.36 2.73
CA ALA A 370 16.64 26.24 1.63
C ALA A 370 16.29 25.64 0.26
N LEU A 371 16.58 24.35 0.08
CA LEU A 371 16.29 23.63 -1.16
C LEU A 371 14.78 23.49 -1.42
N ALA A 372 13.98 23.19 -0.38
CA ALA A 372 12.53 23.09 -0.49
C ALA A 372 11.90 24.44 -0.90
N VAL A 373 12.32 25.53 -0.27
CA VAL A 373 11.90 26.89 -0.62
C VAL A 373 12.28 27.22 -2.06
N ALA A 374 13.52 26.91 -2.46
CA ALA A 374 13.99 27.17 -3.81
C ALA A 374 13.19 26.39 -4.86
N HIS A 375 12.97 25.10 -4.64
CA HIS A 375 12.21 24.26 -5.57
C HIS A 375 10.75 24.69 -5.68
N SER A 376 10.06 24.89 -4.56
CA SER A 376 8.65 25.29 -4.54
C SER A 376 8.38 26.65 -5.19
N ASN A 377 9.42 27.47 -5.36
CA ASN A 377 9.32 28.80 -5.94
C ASN A 377 10.10 28.95 -7.26
N THR A 378 10.50 27.86 -7.91
CA THR A 378 11.37 27.89 -9.12
C THR A 378 10.86 28.85 -10.20
N TYR A 379 9.54 29.02 -10.34
CA TYR A 379 8.92 29.89 -11.35
C TYR A 379 8.55 31.30 -10.85
N ASN A 380 8.87 31.64 -9.60
CA ASN A 380 8.62 32.96 -9.03
C ASN A 380 9.77 33.91 -9.38
N ARG A 381 9.58 34.73 -10.42
CA ARG A 381 10.58 35.71 -10.90
C ARG A 381 10.95 36.80 -9.88
N ASN A 382 10.12 36.99 -8.84
CA ASN A 382 10.33 38.05 -7.84
C ASN A 382 11.29 37.65 -6.72
N LEU A 383 11.78 36.41 -6.70
CA LEU A 383 12.74 35.94 -5.71
C LEU A 383 14.13 35.82 -6.36
N PRO A 384 15.00 36.83 -6.22
CA PRO A 384 16.38 36.71 -6.65
C PRO A 384 17.09 35.61 -5.84
N ASN A 385 18.12 34.98 -6.42
CA ASN A 385 18.98 33.98 -5.78
C ASN A 385 18.38 32.58 -5.50
N LEU A 386 17.21 32.23 -6.05
CA LEU A 386 16.67 30.87 -5.91
C LEU A 386 17.61 29.78 -6.45
N VAL A 387 18.34 30.07 -7.53
CA VAL A 387 19.33 29.15 -8.11
C VAL A 387 20.44 28.83 -7.12
N LEU A 388 20.95 29.84 -6.39
CA LEU A 388 22.00 29.66 -5.40
C LEU A 388 21.50 28.83 -4.20
N LEU A 389 20.31 29.11 -3.69
CA LEU A 389 19.70 28.34 -2.60
C LEU A 389 19.47 26.88 -3.00
N ARG A 390 19.05 26.64 -4.25
CA ARG A 390 18.86 25.30 -4.79
C ARG A 390 20.19 24.55 -4.91
N ILE A 391 21.17 25.12 -5.59
CA ILE A 391 22.46 24.48 -5.83
C ILE A 391 23.21 24.28 -4.50
N GLY A 392 23.27 25.31 -3.67
CA GLY A 392 23.92 25.27 -2.36
C GLY A 392 23.25 24.28 -1.40
N GLY A 393 21.91 24.28 -1.30
CA GLY A 393 21.17 23.34 -0.46
C GLY A 393 21.35 21.89 -0.92
N PHE A 394 21.35 21.65 -2.23
CA PHE A 394 21.60 20.31 -2.79
C PHE A 394 23.02 19.82 -2.48
N TRP A 395 24.06 20.57 -2.84
CA TRP A 395 25.45 20.15 -2.62
C TRP A 395 25.79 20.03 -1.14
N THR A 396 25.23 20.88 -0.28
CA THR A 396 25.37 20.72 1.18
C THR A 396 24.76 19.41 1.65
N THR A 397 23.56 19.06 1.16
CA THR A 397 22.90 17.78 1.51
C THR A 397 23.75 16.58 1.08
N ILE A 398 24.27 16.59 -0.17
CA ILE A 398 25.13 15.52 -0.68
C ILE A 398 26.43 15.43 0.12
N GLY A 399 27.07 16.56 0.40
CA GLY A 399 28.30 16.59 1.21
C GLY A 399 28.10 16.01 2.61
N LEU A 400 26.96 16.32 3.26
CA LEU A 400 26.60 15.72 4.55
C LEU A 400 26.41 14.21 4.45
N ILE A 401 25.65 13.72 3.46
CA ILE A 401 25.40 12.28 3.27
C ILE A 401 26.72 11.53 3.00
N VAL A 402 27.56 12.02 2.08
CA VAL A 402 28.84 11.39 1.74
C VAL A 402 29.79 11.42 2.94
N GLY A 403 29.88 12.55 3.64
CA GLY A 403 30.73 12.68 4.83
C GLY A 403 30.32 11.74 5.97
N ALA A 404 29.03 11.67 6.27
CA ALA A 404 28.51 10.76 7.30
C ALA A 404 28.65 9.29 6.88
N GLY A 405 28.38 8.97 5.62
CA GLY A 405 28.56 7.62 5.06
C GLY A 405 30.01 7.15 5.15
N ALA A 406 30.97 7.99 4.73
CA ALA A 406 32.39 7.70 4.83
C ALA A 406 32.84 7.52 6.29
N TYR A 407 32.36 8.37 7.19
CA TYR A 407 32.67 8.28 8.62
C TYR A 407 32.13 6.98 9.26
N VAL A 408 30.85 6.66 9.04
CA VAL A 408 30.23 5.43 9.55
C VAL A 408 30.91 4.20 8.96
N GLY A 409 31.19 4.19 7.65
CA GLY A 409 31.92 3.11 6.99
C GLY A 409 33.31 2.88 7.57
N PHE A 410 34.09 3.95 7.78
CA PHE A 410 35.42 3.86 8.40
C PHE A 410 35.36 3.31 9.83
N LYS A 411 34.40 3.76 10.65
CA LYS A 411 34.22 3.25 12.01
C LYS A 411 33.79 1.79 12.02
N GLY A 412 32.89 1.40 11.12
CA GLY A 412 32.46 0.02 10.94
C GLY A 412 33.63 -0.89 10.55
N PHE A 413 34.45 -0.48 9.58
CA PHE A 413 35.64 -1.21 9.17
C PHE A 413 36.64 -1.37 10.32
N LYS A 414 36.93 -0.30 11.07
CA LYS A 414 37.84 -0.36 12.23
C LYS A 414 37.32 -1.28 13.34
N ALA A 415 36.01 -1.42 13.51
CA ALA A 415 35.42 -2.31 14.51
C ALA A 415 35.49 -3.80 14.12
N LEU A 416 35.75 -4.11 12.84
CA LEU A 416 35.93 -5.47 12.34
C LEU A 416 37.39 -5.96 12.43
N GLN A 417 38.35 -5.03 12.58
CA GLN A 417 39.76 -5.31 12.85
C GLN A 417 39.98 -5.49 14.35
#